data_AF-A0A0K8V6X6-F1
#
_entry.id   AF-A0A0K8V6X6-F1
#
_cell.length_a   1.000
_cell.length_b   1.000
_cell.length_c   1.000
_cell.angle_alpha   90.00
_cell.angle_beta   90.00
_cell.angle_gamma   90.00
#
_symmetry.space_group_name_H-M   'P 1'
#
loop_
_entity.id
_entity.type
_entity.pdbx_description
1 polymer ?
#
loop_
_entity_poly.entity_id
_entity_poly.type
_entity_poly.pdbx_seq_one_letter_code
_entity_poly.pdbx_strand_id
1 'polypeptide(L)'
;MSLECSICLEDFENSVDVHSTDCGHIFHKECLDRCKSNTSSFACPQCRKLNPKSHKIYLNLEKPKTEEDVEQLKAQLMLAELKLEEMNKNVQAEQKSSNLSCQRISEVLSSPFELKGIIMKGVSKSDIKTPLIETILMFANIMKVPCEHSDIEAVFIFDRKFFLRTQNYNKVNIVVKFKTHKMKDMFLSNKKILSPRGIIFNEFVDQDTNALFEYAKSLLSANYKHIFCRHNSIFAQKDDGDISHHISNKNDVDMLMSL
;
A
#
# COMPACT_ATOMS: atom_id res chain seq x y z
N MET A 1 -12.53 -25.62 19.20
CA MET A 1 -11.62 -26.77 19.01
C MET A 1 -10.33 -26.37 19.69
N SER A 2 -10.05 -26.91 20.87
CA SER A 2 -8.80 -26.63 21.58
C SER A 2 -7.70 -27.55 21.05
N LEU A 3 -6.45 -27.08 21.13
CA LEU A 3 -5.28 -27.87 20.77
C LEU A 3 -4.71 -28.41 22.08
N GLU A 4 -4.70 -29.74 22.24
CA GLU A 4 -4.31 -30.41 23.48
C GLU A 4 -3.13 -31.38 23.27
N CYS A 5 -2.37 -31.63 24.34
CA CYS A 5 -1.28 -32.60 24.34
C CYS A 5 -1.82 -34.01 24.57
N SER A 6 -1.67 -34.92 23.61
CA SER A 6 -2.17 -36.31 23.72
C SER A 6 -1.46 -37.19 24.77
N ILE A 7 -0.46 -36.67 25.49
CA ILE A 7 0.24 -37.36 26.59
C ILE A 7 -0.37 -37.02 27.96
N CYS A 8 -0.65 -35.74 28.22
CA CYS A 8 -1.21 -35.29 29.50
C CYS A 8 -2.69 -34.89 29.41
N LEU A 9 -3.24 -34.76 28.20
CA LEU A 9 -4.61 -34.32 27.92
C LEU A 9 -4.90 -32.89 28.40
N GLU A 10 -3.88 -32.05 28.50
CA GLU A 10 -3.99 -30.63 28.84
C GLU A 10 -3.86 -29.76 27.59
N ASP A 11 -4.53 -28.61 27.60
CA ASP A 11 -4.45 -27.60 26.53
C ASP A 11 -3.05 -26.99 26.43
N PHE A 12 -2.64 -26.63 25.21
CA PHE A 12 -1.43 -25.85 25.03
C PHE A 12 -1.64 -24.41 25.51
N GLU A 13 -0.83 -23.94 26.45
CA GLU A 13 -0.81 -22.53 26.85
C GLU A 13 0.37 -21.78 26.21
N ASN A 14 0.21 -20.47 25.98
CA ASN A 14 1.26 -19.62 25.39
C ASN A 14 2.56 -19.56 26.22
N SER A 15 2.53 -20.00 27.49
CA SER A 15 3.63 -20.02 28.46
C SER A 15 4.44 -21.31 28.45
N VAL A 16 3.94 -22.39 27.83
CA VAL A 16 4.56 -23.73 27.93
C VAL A 16 5.38 -24.04 26.68
N ASP A 17 6.55 -24.65 26.86
CA ASP A 17 7.40 -25.09 25.74
C ASP A 17 6.69 -26.19 24.93
N VAL A 18 6.24 -25.87 23.71
CA VAL A 18 5.58 -26.80 22.79
C VAL A 18 6.53 -27.26 21.69
N HIS A 19 6.55 -28.56 21.42
CA HIS A 19 7.40 -29.18 20.40
C HIS A 19 6.57 -29.92 19.36
N SER A 20 6.95 -29.76 18.08
CA SER A 20 6.46 -30.57 16.98
C SER A 20 7.49 -31.60 16.55
N THR A 21 7.03 -32.78 16.21
CA THR A 21 7.84 -33.87 15.67
C THR A 21 7.85 -33.85 14.14
N ASP A 22 8.86 -34.43 13.50
CA ASP A 22 8.93 -34.61 12.04
C ASP A 22 7.85 -35.57 11.46
N CYS A 23 7.02 -36.16 12.32
CA CYS A 23 5.82 -36.89 11.95
C CYS A 23 4.53 -36.06 12.06
N GLY A 24 4.65 -34.78 12.41
CA GLY A 24 3.54 -33.82 12.46
C GLY A 24 2.80 -33.73 13.79
N HIS A 25 3.16 -34.53 14.80
CA HIS A 25 2.49 -34.55 16.10
C HIS A 25 3.13 -33.59 17.10
N ILE A 26 2.29 -32.97 17.93
CA ILE A 26 2.64 -31.86 18.82
C ILE A 26 2.47 -32.28 20.28
N PHE A 27 3.44 -31.93 21.14
CA PHE A 27 3.44 -32.29 22.56
C PHE A 27 4.10 -31.18 23.40
N HIS A 28 3.78 -31.14 24.70
CA HIS A 28 4.61 -30.40 25.65
C HIS A 28 6.03 -30.99 25.67
N LYS A 29 7.04 -30.13 25.77
CA LYS A 29 8.44 -30.55 25.83
C LYS A 29 8.69 -31.53 26.98
N GLU A 30 8.16 -31.24 28.16
CA GLU A 30 8.29 -32.09 29.34
C GLU A 30 7.64 -33.47 29.14
N CYS A 31 6.45 -33.49 28.53
CA CYS A 31 5.76 -34.74 28.21
C CYS A 31 6.56 -35.58 27.21
N LEU A 32 7.10 -34.93 26.18
CA LEU A 32 7.91 -35.56 25.17
C LEU A 32 9.23 -36.11 25.74
N ASP A 33 9.91 -35.35 26.60
CA ASP A 33 11.17 -35.74 27.21
C ASP A 33 11.00 -36.87 28.23
N ARG A 34 9.89 -36.87 28.99
CA ARG A 34 9.51 -38.00 29.87
C ARG A 34 9.30 -39.31 29.09
N CYS A 35 8.71 -39.23 27.90
CA CYS A 35 8.57 -40.41 27.05
C CYS A 35 9.93 -40.92 26.53
N LYS A 36 10.84 -40.01 26.19
CA LYS A 36 12.20 -40.36 25.74
C LYS A 36 13.04 -40.97 26.87
N SER A 37 12.92 -40.49 28.11
CA SER A 37 13.70 -41.00 29.24
C SER A 37 13.25 -42.38 29.72
N ASN A 38 11.97 -42.72 29.53
CA ASN A 38 11.39 -43.98 30.01
C ASN A 38 11.56 -45.17 29.03
N THR A 39 12.09 -44.96 27.83
CA THR A 39 12.17 -46.01 26.80
C THR A 39 13.53 -46.02 26.09
N SER A 40 14.07 -47.21 25.83
CA SER A 40 15.34 -47.38 25.10
C SER A 40 15.23 -47.02 23.61
N SER A 41 14.03 -47.04 23.05
CA SER A 41 13.72 -46.57 21.70
C SER A 41 12.46 -45.69 21.75
N PHE A 42 12.63 -44.39 21.53
CA PHE A 42 11.51 -43.46 21.55
C PHE A 42 10.63 -43.67 20.30
N ALA A 43 9.33 -43.86 20.50
CA ALA A 43 8.34 -43.88 19.43
C ALA A 43 7.32 -42.76 19.67
N CYS A 44 6.87 -42.11 18.59
CA CYS A 44 5.81 -41.09 18.70
C CYS A 44 4.58 -41.68 19.40
N PRO A 45 4.08 -41.08 20.51
CA PRO A 45 2.91 -41.61 21.21
C PRO A 45 1.65 -41.70 20.34
N GLN A 46 1.54 -40.85 19.31
CA GLN A 46 0.34 -40.75 18.49
C GLN A 46 0.38 -41.64 17.23
N CYS A 47 1.53 -41.75 16.55
CA CYS A 47 1.63 -42.54 15.31
C CYS A 47 2.69 -43.64 15.32
N ARG A 48 3.41 -43.82 16.44
CA ARG A 48 4.44 -44.86 16.65
C ARG A 48 5.64 -44.80 15.70
N LYS A 49 5.82 -43.71 14.93
CA LYS A 49 7.07 -43.50 14.18
C LYS A 49 8.26 -43.53 15.15
N LEU A 50 9.29 -44.30 14.80
CA LEU A 50 10.49 -44.45 15.62
C LEU A 50 11.41 -43.24 15.51
N ASN A 51 11.94 -42.80 16.64
CA ASN A 51 12.91 -41.72 16.81
C ASN A 51 12.65 -40.47 15.96
N PRO A 52 11.43 -39.89 15.96
CA PRO A 52 11.17 -38.68 15.20
C PRO A 52 11.95 -37.51 15.81
N LYS A 53 12.54 -36.67 14.96
CA LYS A 53 13.19 -35.44 15.41
C LYS A 53 12.13 -34.45 15.87
N SER A 54 12.40 -33.72 16.95
CA SER A 54 11.50 -32.71 17.49
C SER A 54 12.13 -31.32 17.47
N HIS A 55 11.33 -30.30 17.18
CA HIS A 55 11.74 -28.89 17.22
C HIS A 55 10.69 -28.06 17.96
N LYS A 56 11.14 -26.96 18.59
CA LYS A 56 10.26 -26.03 19.29
C LYS A 56 9.40 -25.27 18.28
N ILE A 57 8.12 -25.10 18.62
CA ILE A 57 7.18 -24.27 17.87
C ILE A 57 6.57 -23.22 18.79
N TYR A 58 6.12 -22.11 18.21
CA TYR A 58 5.40 -21.05 18.91
C TYR A 58 3.97 -21.02 18.39
N LEU A 59 3.01 -21.30 19.28
CA LEU A 59 1.59 -21.25 18.96
C LEU A 59 1.06 -19.86 19.34
N ASN A 60 0.38 -19.19 18.40
CA ASN A 60 -0.36 -17.97 18.71
C ASN A 60 -1.81 -18.36 19.01
N LEU A 61 -2.06 -18.84 20.22
CA LEU A 61 -3.41 -19.20 20.66
C LEU A 61 -4.08 -17.92 21.15
N GLU A 62 -4.93 -17.35 20.29
CA GLU A 62 -5.82 -16.26 20.69
C GLU A 62 -6.74 -16.79 21.79
N LYS A 63 -6.64 -16.22 22.99
CA LYS A 63 -7.58 -16.54 24.07
C LYS A 63 -8.99 -16.20 23.58
N PRO A 64 -10.01 -17.05 23.86
CA PRO A 64 -11.39 -16.66 23.61
C PRO A 64 -11.67 -15.37 24.40
N LYS A 65 -12.05 -14.31 23.69
CA LYS A 65 -12.40 -13.03 24.33
C LYS A 65 -13.57 -13.28 25.27
N THR A 66 -13.41 -12.93 26.54
CA THR A 66 -14.51 -13.02 27.51
C THR A 66 -15.58 -11.97 27.18
N GLU A 67 -16.81 -12.16 27.66
CA GLU A 67 -17.87 -11.14 27.49
C GLU A 67 -17.44 -9.79 28.08
N GLU A 68 -16.68 -9.80 29.17
CA GLU A 68 -16.09 -8.60 29.78
C GLU A 68 -15.08 -7.91 28.84
N ASP A 69 -14.22 -8.68 28.16
CA ASP A 69 -13.29 -8.12 27.17
C ASP A 69 -14.04 -7.46 26.00
N VAL A 70 -15.13 -8.08 25.55
CA VAL A 70 -15.97 -7.56 24.46
C VAL A 70 -16.66 -6.26 24.87
N GLU A 71 -17.21 -6.19 26.08
CA GLU A 71 -17.83 -4.97 26.60
C GLU A 71 -16.80 -3.86 26.84
N GLN A 72 -15.60 -4.20 27.31
CA GLN A 72 -14.51 -3.23 27.47
C GLN A 72 -14.04 -2.69 26.11
N LEU A 73 -13.94 -3.54 25.09
CA LEU A 73 -13.66 -3.15 23.72
C LEU A 73 -14.75 -2.24 23.13
N LYS A 74 -16.03 -2.54 23.37
CA LYS A 74 -17.15 -1.69 22.95
C LYS A 74 -17.11 -0.32 23.64
N ALA A 75 -16.83 -0.29 24.95
CA ALA A 75 -16.71 0.95 25.70
C ALA A 75 -15.54 1.81 25.19
N GLN A 76 -14.39 1.19 24.90
CA GLN A 76 -13.25 1.90 24.29
C GLN A 76 -13.58 2.44 22.89
N LEU A 77 -14.32 1.67 22.08
CA LEU A 77 -14.77 2.10 20.75
C LEU A 77 -15.68 3.33 20.86
N MET A 78 -16.68 3.28 21.75
CA MET A 78 -17.62 4.38 21.97
C MET A 78 -16.92 5.66 22.47
N LEU A 79 -15.95 5.53 23.38
CA LEU A 79 -15.14 6.67 23.83
C LEU A 79 -14.29 7.26 22.71
N ALA A 80 -13.72 6.41 21.84
CA ALA A 80 -12.95 6.86 20.68
C ALA A 80 -13.83 7.58 19.65
N GLU A 81 -15.05 7.10 19.41
CA GLU A 81 -16.03 7.73 18.53
C GLU A 81 -16.44 9.12 19.04
N LEU A 82 -16.77 9.24 20.33
CA LEU A 82 -17.10 10.54 20.95
C LEU A 82 -15.92 11.52 20.85
N LYS A 83 -14.69 11.05 21.07
CA LYS A 83 -13.49 11.86 20.93
C LYS A 83 -13.24 12.30 19.49
N LEU A 84 -13.54 11.45 18.51
CA LEU A 84 -13.49 11.80 17.08
C LEU A 84 -14.54 12.86 16.72
N GLU A 85 -15.75 12.76 17.26
CA GLU A 85 -16.78 13.79 17.09
C GLU A 85 -16.38 15.12 17.72
N GLU A 86 -15.79 15.11 18.91
CA GLU A 86 -15.29 16.30 19.58
C GLU A 86 -14.13 16.92 18.80
N MET A 87 -13.16 16.12 18.36
CA MET A 87 -12.08 16.57 17.49
C MET A 87 -12.63 17.12 16.18
N ASN A 88 -13.65 16.51 15.57
CA ASN A 88 -14.31 17.03 14.37
C ASN A 88 -15.05 18.35 14.62
N LYS A 89 -15.65 18.56 15.80
CA LYS A 89 -16.28 19.83 16.19
C LYS A 89 -15.25 20.93 16.43
N ASN A 90 -14.11 20.61 17.05
CA ASN A 90 -13.00 21.55 17.26
C ASN A 90 -12.33 21.90 15.93
N VAL A 91 -12.12 20.89 15.09
CA VAL A 91 -11.75 21.03 13.69
C VAL A 91 -12.77 21.90 12.98
N GLN A 92 -14.09 21.79 13.25
CA GLN A 92 -15.16 22.65 12.70
C GLN A 92 -15.13 24.13 13.14
N ALA A 93 -14.87 24.37 14.42
CA ALA A 93 -14.74 25.72 14.98
C ALA A 93 -13.51 26.45 14.44
N GLU A 94 -12.45 25.72 14.09
CA GLU A 94 -11.25 26.24 13.42
C GLU A 94 -11.43 26.35 11.86
N GLN A 95 -12.55 25.89 11.26
CA GLN A 95 -12.82 25.98 9.78
C GLN A 95 -13.37 27.29 9.29
N LYS A 96 -13.77 28.22 10.16
CA LYS A 96 -14.04 29.58 9.65
C LYS A 96 -12.77 30.27 9.17
N SER A 97 -11.59 29.66 9.30
CA SER A 97 -10.36 30.11 8.62
C SER A 97 -9.52 29.03 7.95
N SER A 98 -9.70 27.73 8.21
CA SER A 98 -8.75 26.76 7.62
C SER A 98 -9.21 25.30 7.68
N ASN A 99 -10.16 24.86 6.84
CA ASN A 99 -10.36 23.43 6.69
C ASN A 99 -10.79 23.00 5.31
N LEU A 100 -10.14 21.93 4.83
CA LEU A 100 -10.68 20.99 3.83
C LEU A 100 -9.81 19.72 3.71
N SER A 101 -9.32 19.18 4.83
CA SER A 101 -8.54 17.94 4.90
C SER A 101 -9.10 17.14 6.08
N CYS A 102 -9.89 16.06 5.93
CA CYS A 102 -9.45 14.78 5.38
C CYS A 102 -10.60 13.85 4.95
N GLN A 103 -11.85 14.31 4.86
CA GLN A 103 -12.98 13.50 4.34
C GLN A 103 -13.10 13.51 2.81
N ARG A 104 -12.21 14.23 2.13
CA ARG A 104 -12.29 14.54 0.71
C ARG A 104 -11.42 13.67 -0.20
N ILE A 105 -10.79 12.61 0.31
CA ILE A 105 -9.91 11.80 -0.56
C ILE A 105 -10.74 10.95 -1.54
N SER A 106 -11.95 10.47 -1.18
CA SER A 106 -12.78 9.68 -2.11
C SER A 106 -13.69 10.53 -3.02
N GLU A 107 -14.27 11.63 -2.52
CA GLU A 107 -15.19 12.47 -3.32
C GLU A 107 -14.51 13.56 -4.15
N VAL A 108 -13.29 14.02 -3.78
CA VAL A 108 -12.55 14.97 -4.64
C VAL A 108 -11.99 14.25 -5.86
N LEU A 109 -11.78 12.92 -5.80
CA LEU A 109 -11.31 12.09 -6.91
C LEU A 109 -12.37 11.89 -8.02
N SER A 110 -13.62 12.32 -7.80
CA SER A 110 -14.74 12.09 -8.72
C SER A 110 -15.10 13.26 -9.63
N SER A 111 -14.49 14.43 -9.45
CA SER A 111 -14.50 15.53 -10.44
C SER A 111 -13.13 15.56 -11.11
N PRO A 112 -12.98 16.00 -12.38
CA PRO A 112 -11.78 15.77 -13.16
C PRO A 112 -10.55 16.28 -12.41
N PHE A 113 -9.84 15.35 -11.75
CA PHE A 113 -8.47 15.55 -11.25
C PHE A 113 -7.49 15.83 -12.40
N GLU A 114 -8.01 15.80 -13.61
CA GLU A 114 -7.40 15.95 -14.89
C GLU A 114 -6.68 17.31 -14.97
N LEU A 115 -5.43 17.21 -15.40
CA LEU A 115 -4.61 18.27 -15.95
C LEU A 115 -3.72 19.10 -15.01
N LYS A 116 -3.75 18.97 -13.66
CA LYS A 116 -2.85 19.81 -12.80
C LYS A 116 -1.92 19.04 -11.84
N GLY A 117 -1.84 17.72 -11.93
CA GLY A 117 -1.01 16.89 -11.06
C GLY A 117 0.23 16.31 -11.73
N ILE A 118 1.33 16.20 -10.98
CA ILE A 118 2.53 15.43 -11.36
C ILE A 118 2.89 14.41 -10.28
N ILE A 119 3.62 13.37 -10.67
CA ILE A 119 4.29 12.44 -9.75
C ILE A 119 5.80 12.53 -9.92
N MET A 120 6.49 12.79 -8.80
CA MET A 120 7.94 12.77 -8.66
C MET A 120 8.35 11.40 -8.11
N LYS A 121 8.99 10.58 -8.92
CA LYS A 121 9.46 9.25 -8.52
C LYS A 121 10.92 9.28 -8.11
N GLY A 122 11.26 8.56 -7.05
CA GLY A 122 12.65 8.32 -6.65
C GLY A 122 13.29 9.43 -5.81
N VAL A 123 12.49 10.26 -5.13
CA VAL A 123 12.99 11.30 -4.22
C VAL A 123 13.60 10.65 -2.99
N SER A 124 14.83 11.03 -2.62
CA SER A 124 15.51 10.48 -1.44
C SER A 124 14.85 10.99 -0.16
N LYS A 125 14.74 10.13 0.88
CA LYS A 125 14.20 10.52 2.18
C LYS A 125 14.99 11.65 2.84
N SER A 126 16.30 11.72 2.58
CA SER A 126 17.17 12.82 3.04
C SER A 126 16.82 14.18 2.44
N ASP A 127 16.20 14.19 1.26
CA ASP A 127 15.83 15.42 0.55
C ASP A 127 14.44 15.92 0.98
N ILE A 128 13.71 15.14 1.79
CA ILE A 128 12.37 15.50 2.28
C ILE A 128 12.50 16.53 3.38
N LYS A 129 11.80 17.65 3.19
CA LYS A 129 11.66 18.73 4.17
C LYS A 129 10.29 18.68 4.84
N THR A 130 10.21 19.30 6.02
CA THR A 130 8.97 19.53 6.75
C THR A 130 8.73 21.04 6.88
N PRO A 131 7.61 21.58 6.37
CA PRO A 131 6.51 20.89 5.68
C PRO A 131 6.89 20.35 4.30
N LEU A 132 6.18 19.31 3.81
CA LEU A 132 6.51 18.58 2.57
C LEU A 132 6.59 19.50 1.34
N ILE A 133 5.82 20.58 1.33
CA ILE A 133 5.82 21.63 0.30
C ILE A 133 7.20 22.24 0.07
N GLU A 134 8.03 22.38 1.11
CA GLU A 134 9.40 22.91 1.01
C GLU A 134 10.30 22.04 0.13
N THR A 135 10.01 20.74 0.06
CA THR A 135 10.69 19.80 -0.83
C THR A 135 10.42 20.17 -2.28
N ILE A 136 9.18 20.52 -2.60
CA ILE A 136 8.76 20.90 -3.95
C ILE A 136 9.40 22.22 -4.36
N LEU A 137 9.39 23.22 -3.46
CA LEU A 137 10.00 24.52 -3.72
C LEU A 137 11.52 24.43 -3.89
N MET A 138 12.19 23.57 -3.10
CA MET A 138 13.61 23.27 -3.30
C MET A 138 13.89 22.72 -4.70
N PHE A 139 13.10 21.75 -5.15
CA PHE A 139 13.25 21.19 -6.50
C PHE A 139 12.88 22.19 -7.59
N ALA A 140 11.87 23.03 -7.37
CA ALA A 140 11.51 24.12 -8.28
C ALA A 140 12.68 25.08 -8.48
N ASN A 141 13.36 25.48 -7.41
CA ASN A 141 14.54 26.34 -7.47
C ASN A 141 15.68 25.69 -8.28
N ILE A 142 15.97 24.40 -8.03
CA ILE A 142 16.96 23.65 -8.82
C ILE A 142 16.59 23.59 -10.31
N MET A 143 15.30 23.42 -10.60
CA MET A 143 14.75 23.39 -11.96
C MET A 143 14.58 24.77 -12.59
N LYS A 144 14.89 25.85 -11.85
CA LYS A 144 14.64 27.25 -12.25
C LYS A 144 13.17 27.51 -12.64
N VAL A 145 12.24 26.84 -11.97
CA VAL A 145 10.81 27.05 -12.11
C VAL A 145 10.36 28.04 -11.02
N PRO A 146 9.75 29.18 -11.38
CA PRO A 146 9.21 30.14 -10.41
C PRO A 146 7.92 29.59 -9.80
N CYS A 147 8.07 28.71 -8.80
CA CYS A 147 6.96 28.12 -8.06
C CYS A 147 6.97 28.65 -6.64
N GLU A 148 5.82 29.11 -6.16
CA GLU A 148 5.60 29.57 -4.79
C GLU A 148 4.64 28.65 -4.03
N HIS A 149 4.52 28.84 -2.71
CA HIS A 149 3.53 28.13 -1.90
C HIS A 149 2.10 28.29 -2.44
N SER A 150 1.80 29.48 -2.97
CA SER A 150 0.49 29.83 -3.50
C SER A 150 0.12 29.03 -4.76
N ASP A 151 1.08 28.44 -5.46
CA ASP A 151 0.87 27.66 -6.70
C ASP A 151 0.55 26.19 -6.44
N ILE A 152 0.78 25.71 -5.22
CA ILE A 152 0.63 24.32 -4.83
C ILE A 152 -0.71 24.16 -4.10
N GLU A 153 -1.51 23.23 -4.59
CA GLU A 153 -2.82 22.88 -4.01
C GLU A 153 -2.68 21.77 -2.97
N ALA A 154 -1.90 20.72 -3.28
CA ALA A 154 -1.67 19.60 -2.38
C ALA A 154 -0.35 18.90 -2.67
N VAL A 155 0.27 18.34 -1.63
CA VAL A 155 1.46 17.49 -1.74
C VAL A 155 1.34 16.32 -0.77
N PHE A 156 1.58 15.11 -1.25
CA PHE A 156 1.57 13.92 -0.40
C PHE A 156 2.55 12.86 -0.90
N ILE A 157 3.03 12.03 0.03
CA ILE A 157 3.86 10.88 -0.29
C ILE A 157 2.94 9.77 -0.82
N PHE A 158 3.31 9.19 -1.97
CA PHE A 158 2.59 8.11 -2.61
C PHE A 158 3.39 6.82 -2.55
N ASP A 159 2.96 5.90 -1.68
CA ASP A 159 3.60 4.62 -1.48
C ASP A 159 2.76 3.51 -2.14
N ARG A 160 3.25 2.95 -3.26
CA ARG A 160 2.63 1.74 -3.82
C ARG A 160 3.11 0.54 -3.00
N LYS A 161 2.27 0.07 -2.08
CA LYS A 161 2.40 -1.26 -1.48
C LYS A 161 2.09 -2.34 -2.53
N PHE A 162 2.95 -2.57 -3.53
CA PHE A 162 2.81 -3.73 -4.41
C PHE A 162 4.16 -4.40 -4.73
N PHE A 163 4.27 -5.64 -4.25
CA PHE A 163 5.12 -6.78 -4.61
C PHE A 163 6.64 -6.57 -4.84
N LEU A 164 7.40 -7.00 -3.83
CA LEU A 164 8.60 -7.86 -3.93
C LEU A 164 9.44 -7.70 -5.22
N ARG A 165 10.35 -6.72 -5.23
CA ARG A 165 11.65 -6.75 -5.93
C ARG A 165 12.51 -5.61 -5.41
N THR A 166 13.46 -5.94 -4.54
CA THR A 166 14.58 -5.10 -4.06
C THR A 166 14.29 -3.58 -3.99
N GLN A 167 13.39 -3.13 -3.11
CA GLN A 167 13.19 -1.70 -2.93
C GLN A 167 14.33 -1.10 -2.12
N ASN A 168 14.93 -0.05 -2.68
CA ASN A 168 15.82 0.84 -1.97
C ASN A 168 14.96 1.66 -0.98
N TYR A 169 14.86 1.24 0.28
CA TYR A 169 14.04 1.84 1.35
C TYR A 169 14.26 3.35 1.56
N ASN A 170 15.28 3.93 0.94
CA ASN A 170 15.64 5.33 1.06
C ASN A 170 14.95 6.25 0.03
N LYS A 171 14.13 5.73 -0.88
CA LYS A 171 13.43 6.54 -1.88
C LYS A 171 11.91 6.49 -1.72
N VAL A 172 11.24 7.58 -2.05
CA VAL A 172 9.78 7.72 -2.04
C VAL A 172 9.28 8.32 -3.34
N ASN A 173 7.98 8.17 -3.61
CA ASN A 173 7.31 8.93 -4.65
C ASN A 173 6.47 10.03 -4.00
N ILE A 174 6.44 11.21 -4.62
CA ILE A 174 5.69 12.36 -4.14
C ILE A 174 4.73 12.79 -5.24
N VAL A 175 3.48 13.00 -4.89
CA VAL A 175 2.48 13.56 -5.79
C VAL A 175 2.28 15.02 -5.44
N VAL A 176 2.24 15.87 -6.46
CA VAL A 176 2.06 17.30 -6.35
C VAL A 176 0.88 17.71 -7.21
N LYS A 177 -0.09 18.38 -6.61
CA LYS A 177 -1.21 19.03 -7.31
C LYS A 177 -0.98 20.53 -7.31
N PHE A 178 -1.03 21.14 -8.48
CA PHE A 178 -0.89 22.59 -8.64
C PHE A 178 -2.25 23.25 -8.82
N LYS A 179 -2.32 24.54 -8.49
CA LYS A 179 -3.52 25.36 -8.76
C LYS A 179 -3.73 25.62 -10.25
N THR A 180 -2.66 25.60 -11.06
CA THR A 180 -2.70 25.93 -12.49
C THR A 180 -2.07 24.83 -13.36
N HIS A 181 -2.63 24.66 -14.56
CA HIS A 181 -2.06 23.77 -15.59
C HIS A 181 -0.66 24.21 -16.01
N LYS A 182 -0.48 25.53 -16.14
CA LYS A 182 0.78 26.15 -16.53
C LYS A 182 1.92 25.71 -15.61
N MET A 183 1.68 25.64 -14.30
CA MET A 183 2.70 25.20 -13.36
C MET A 183 3.10 23.74 -13.60
N LYS A 184 2.11 22.84 -13.78
CA LYS A 184 2.36 21.44 -14.16
C LYS A 184 3.26 21.36 -15.41
N ASP A 185 2.92 22.10 -16.46
CA ASP A 185 3.67 22.09 -17.71
C ASP A 185 5.12 22.56 -17.52
N MET A 186 5.33 23.62 -16.74
CA MET A 186 6.68 24.12 -16.45
C MET A 186 7.55 23.06 -15.75
N PHE A 187 6.99 22.30 -14.80
CA PHE A 187 7.70 21.19 -14.17
C PHE A 187 8.00 20.06 -15.16
N LEU A 188 7.03 19.68 -16.02
CA LEU A 188 7.21 18.61 -16.99
C LEU A 188 8.18 18.98 -18.12
N SER A 189 8.21 20.23 -18.57
CA SER A 189 9.16 20.73 -19.57
C SER A 189 10.61 20.69 -19.05
N ASN A 190 10.80 20.96 -17.76
CA ASN A 190 12.12 21.00 -17.13
C ASN A 190 12.53 19.67 -16.46
N LYS A 191 11.76 18.59 -16.64
CA LYS A 191 11.94 17.30 -15.95
C LYS A 191 13.32 16.67 -16.08
N LYS A 192 14.04 16.94 -17.17
CA LYS A 192 15.38 16.38 -17.44
C LYS A 192 16.43 16.90 -16.46
N ILE A 193 16.22 18.04 -15.80
CA ILE A 193 17.18 18.66 -14.88
C ILE A 193 17.44 17.77 -13.65
N LEU A 194 16.43 17.06 -13.15
CA LEU A 194 16.58 16.18 -11.98
C LEU A 194 16.79 14.70 -12.32
N SER A 195 16.76 14.34 -13.61
CA SER A 195 17.04 12.97 -14.04
C SER A 195 18.45 12.47 -13.63
N PRO A 196 19.52 13.30 -13.66
CA PRO A 196 20.83 12.91 -13.13
C PRO A 196 20.84 12.61 -11.62
N ARG A 197 19.87 13.15 -10.86
CA ARG A 197 19.67 12.83 -9.44
C ARG A 197 18.80 11.59 -9.22
N GLY A 198 18.40 10.91 -10.29
CA GLY A 198 17.53 9.74 -10.25
C GLY A 198 16.07 10.07 -9.91
N ILE A 199 15.65 11.32 -10.11
CA ILE A 199 14.26 11.77 -9.92
C ILE A 199 13.59 11.86 -11.29
N ILE A 200 12.44 11.21 -11.42
CA ILE A 200 11.67 11.14 -12.67
C ILE A 200 10.30 11.79 -12.47
N PHE A 201 9.90 12.66 -13.39
CA PHE A 201 8.60 13.30 -13.39
C PHE A 201 7.68 12.70 -14.45
N ASN A 202 6.50 12.28 -14.02
CA ASN A 202 5.41 11.88 -14.91
C ASN A 202 4.15 12.69 -14.60
N GLU A 203 3.22 12.75 -15.56
CA GLU A 203 1.85 13.15 -15.26
C GLU A 203 1.28 12.23 -14.17
N PHE A 204 0.58 12.82 -13.20
CA PHE A 204 -0.16 12.03 -12.24
C PHE A 204 -1.43 11.54 -12.90
N VAL A 205 -1.59 10.23 -12.94
CA VAL A 205 -2.79 9.54 -13.41
C VAL A 205 -3.42 8.90 -12.19
N ASP A 206 -4.72 9.16 -11.99
CA ASP A 206 -5.47 8.58 -10.88
C ASP A 206 -5.56 7.05 -10.97
N GLN A 207 -6.05 6.41 -9.91
CA GLN A 207 -6.08 4.96 -9.81
C GLN A 207 -6.98 4.32 -10.89
N ASP A 208 -8.11 4.95 -11.21
CA ASP A 208 -9.10 4.41 -12.16
C ASP A 208 -8.58 4.52 -13.59
N THR A 209 -8.02 5.68 -13.95
CA THR A 209 -7.36 5.91 -15.23
C THR A 209 -6.12 5.02 -15.36
N ASN A 210 -5.34 4.79 -14.30
CA ASN A 210 -4.23 3.84 -14.35
C ASN A 210 -4.73 2.40 -14.52
N ALA A 211 -5.82 1.99 -13.85
CA ALA A 211 -6.41 0.67 -14.03
C ALA A 211 -6.93 0.47 -15.46
N LEU A 212 -7.56 1.50 -16.03
CA LEU A 212 -7.98 1.51 -17.42
C LEU A 212 -6.78 1.48 -18.37
N PHE A 213 -5.69 2.19 -18.07
CA PHE A 213 -4.47 2.15 -18.88
C PHE A 213 -3.81 0.78 -18.87
N GLU A 214 -3.74 0.12 -17.71
CA GLU A 214 -3.25 -1.27 -17.62
C GLU A 214 -4.17 -2.23 -18.37
N TYR A 215 -5.48 -2.03 -18.32
CA TYR A 215 -6.42 -2.81 -19.12
C TYR A 215 -6.21 -2.58 -20.62
N ALA A 216 -6.05 -1.33 -21.04
CA ALA A 216 -5.83 -0.94 -22.43
C ALA A 216 -4.58 -1.59 -23.03
N LYS A 217 -3.55 -1.91 -22.23
CA LYS A 217 -2.36 -2.65 -22.70
C LYS A 217 -2.67 -4.01 -23.32
N SER A 218 -3.84 -4.58 -23.10
CA SER A 218 -4.30 -5.75 -23.84
C SER A 218 -4.29 -5.52 -25.37
N LEU A 219 -4.51 -4.27 -25.83
CA LEU A 219 -4.47 -3.88 -27.24
C LEU A 219 -3.12 -4.11 -27.92
N LEU A 220 -2.02 -4.23 -27.15
CA LEU A 220 -0.72 -4.62 -27.70
C LEU A 220 -0.77 -6.00 -28.37
N SER A 221 -1.66 -6.88 -27.92
CA SER A 221 -1.89 -8.19 -28.55
C SER A 221 -2.76 -8.12 -29.82
N ALA A 222 -3.48 -7.01 -30.01
CA ALA A 222 -4.36 -6.75 -31.15
C ALA A 222 -3.72 -5.78 -32.17
N ASN A 223 -2.41 -5.86 -32.35
CA ASN A 223 -1.67 -5.10 -33.36
C ASN A 223 -1.60 -3.57 -33.13
N TYR A 224 -1.86 -3.10 -31.91
CA TYR A 224 -1.58 -1.70 -31.52
C TYR A 224 -0.15 -1.57 -30.99
N LYS A 225 0.68 -0.74 -31.63
CA LYS A 225 2.09 -0.57 -31.24
C LYS A 225 2.27 0.40 -30.08
N HIS A 226 1.40 1.41 -29.96
CA HIS A 226 1.55 2.48 -28.98
C HIS A 226 0.29 2.66 -28.14
N ILE A 227 0.47 2.56 -26.82
CA ILE A 227 -0.56 2.87 -25.83
C ILE A 227 0.05 3.84 -24.84
N PHE A 228 -0.51 5.04 -24.78
CA PHE A 228 0.06 6.12 -24.00
C PHE A 228 -1.02 6.96 -23.34
N CYS A 229 -0.66 7.56 -22.23
CA CYS A 229 -1.50 8.54 -21.55
C CYS A 229 -0.99 9.93 -21.89
N ARG A 230 -1.89 10.84 -22.25
CA ARG A 230 -1.59 12.24 -22.51
C ARG A 230 -2.74 13.10 -21.99
N HIS A 231 -2.44 14.09 -21.15
CA HIS A 231 -3.45 14.96 -20.55
C HIS A 231 -4.52 14.19 -19.76
N ASN A 232 -4.13 13.13 -19.04
CA ASN A 232 -5.03 12.19 -18.36
C ASN A 232 -6.00 11.41 -19.26
N SER A 233 -5.84 11.50 -20.58
CA SER A 233 -6.59 10.69 -21.55
C SER A 233 -5.72 9.56 -22.07
N ILE A 234 -6.31 8.38 -22.23
CA ILE A 234 -5.61 7.20 -22.74
C ILE A 234 -5.83 7.14 -24.25
N PHE A 235 -4.75 6.85 -24.97
CA PHE A 235 -4.78 6.70 -26.42
C PHE A 235 -4.12 5.40 -26.84
N ALA A 236 -4.67 4.78 -27.89
CA ALA A 236 -4.09 3.66 -28.59
C ALA A 236 -3.87 4.00 -30.07
N GLN A 237 -2.74 3.57 -30.62
CA GLN A 237 -2.34 3.82 -32.01
C GLN A 237 -1.74 2.55 -32.62
N LYS A 238 -2.15 2.21 -33.84
CA LYS A 238 -1.70 0.99 -34.55
C LYS A 238 -0.24 1.10 -34.96
N ASP A 239 0.13 2.09 -35.77
CA ASP A 239 1.52 2.37 -36.14
C ASP A 239 1.92 3.85 -35.99
N ASP A 240 3.22 4.11 -36.15
CA ASP A 240 3.79 5.47 -36.11
C ASP A 240 3.16 6.35 -37.20
N GLY A 241 2.29 7.29 -36.79
CA GLY A 241 1.62 8.23 -37.70
C GLY A 241 0.13 7.97 -37.94
N ASP A 242 -0.41 6.85 -37.43
CA ASP A 242 -1.83 6.54 -37.52
C ASP A 242 -2.69 7.42 -36.60
N ILE A 243 -4.00 7.41 -36.81
CA ILE A 243 -4.95 8.10 -35.94
C ILE A 243 -4.89 7.48 -34.53
N SER A 244 -4.74 8.33 -33.52
CA SER A 244 -4.80 7.91 -32.12
C SER A 244 -6.26 7.76 -31.70
N HIS A 245 -6.64 6.57 -31.24
CA HIS A 245 -7.97 6.29 -30.70
C HIS A 245 -8.01 6.64 -29.21
N HIS A 246 -8.97 7.50 -28.82
CA HIS A 246 -9.21 7.83 -27.42
C HIS A 246 -9.92 6.68 -26.71
N ILE A 247 -9.47 6.37 -25.49
CA ILE A 247 -10.00 5.30 -24.64
C ILE A 247 -10.49 5.94 -23.34
N SER A 248 -11.80 5.92 -23.13
CA SER A 248 -12.47 6.54 -21.98
C SER A 248 -12.97 5.51 -20.97
N ASN A 249 -13.16 4.26 -21.42
CA ASN A 249 -13.69 3.17 -20.61
C ASN A 249 -13.24 1.80 -21.15
N LYS A 250 -13.56 0.71 -20.43
CA LYS A 250 -13.18 -0.65 -20.84
C LYS A 250 -13.88 -1.13 -22.11
N ASN A 251 -15.11 -0.69 -22.37
CA ASN A 251 -15.82 -1.09 -23.58
C ASN A 251 -15.14 -0.54 -24.84
N ASP A 252 -14.55 0.65 -24.78
CA ASP A 252 -13.74 1.21 -25.88
C ASP A 252 -12.56 0.28 -26.21
N VAL A 253 -11.90 -0.26 -25.18
CA VAL A 253 -10.80 -1.23 -25.34
C VAL A 253 -11.32 -2.52 -25.97
N ASP A 254 -12.42 -3.06 -25.47
CA ASP A 254 -12.99 -4.32 -25.97
C ASP A 254 -13.46 -4.20 -27.43
N MET A 255 -14.03 -3.05 -27.81
CA MET A 255 -14.38 -2.75 -29.20
C MET A 255 -13.14 -2.71 -30.09
N LEU A 256 -12.07 -2.03 -29.66
CA LEU A 256 -10.82 -1.96 -30.43
C LEU A 256 -10.10 -3.32 -30.51
N MET A 257 -10.22 -4.18 -29.50
CA MET A 257 -9.70 -5.55 -29.52
C MET A 257 -10.40 -6.45 -30.55
N SER A 258 -11.63 -6.12 -30.94
CA SER A 258 -12.43 -6.90 -31.89
C SER A 258 -12.24 -6.48 -33.36
N LEU A 259 -11.40 -5.48 -33.64
CA LEU A 259 -11.14 -4.87 -34.96
C LEU A 259 -9.79 -5.28 -35.59
#